data_AF-A0A524KEZ8-F1
#
_entry.id   AF-A0A524KEZ8-F1
#
_cell.length_a   1.000
_cell.length_b   1.000
_cell.length_c   1.000
_cell.angle_alpha   90.00
_cell.angle_beta   90.00
_cell.angle_gamma   90.00
#
_symmetry.space_group_name_H-M   'P 1'
#
loop_
_entity.id
_entity.type
_entity.pdbx_description
1 polymer ?
#
loop_
_entity_poly.entity_id
_entity_poly.type
_entity_poly.pdbx_seq_one_letter_code
_entity_poly.pdbx_strand_id
1 'polypeptide(L)'
;MDTRNGLVNFSLFVFIFVFAFVFSVDALGQPNTLYGILALLGFFVCLVGSLFNGVMANKGGEAMGVWFFTYAVVVGIITVWYLTRCGTAFGWW
;
A
#
# COMPACT_ATOMS: atom_id res chain seq x y z
N MET A 1 -10.46 18.96 0.34
CA MET A 1 -9.56 18.51 1.41
C MET A 1 -8.53 19.61 1.61
N ASP A 2 -8.33 20.08 2.84
CA ASP A 2 -7.25 21.05 3.04
C ASP A 2 -5.91 20.38 2.72
N THR A 3 -5.00 21.10 2.05
CA THR A 3 -3.69 20.57 1.62
C THR A 3 -2.92 19.95 2.79
N ARG A 4 -3.08 20.50 4.00
CA ARG A 4 -2.52 19.96 5.24
C ARG A 4 -3.05 18.56 5.56
N ASN A 5 -4.36 18.34 5.46
CA ASN A 5 -4.96 17.02 5.67
C ASN A 5 -4.54 16.03 4.58
N GLY A 6 -4.40 16.49 3.33
CA GLY A 6 -3.79 15.75 2.23
C GLY A 6 -2.40 15.21 2.57
N LEU A 7 -1.52 16.09 3.03
CA LEU A 7 -0.14 15.74 3.38
C LEU A 7 -0.07 14.78 4.58
N VAL A 8 -0.93 14.96 5.59
CA VAL A 8 -1.00 14.06 6.74
C VAL A 8 -1.43 12.66 6.31
N ASN A 9 -2.52 12.55 5.53
CA ASN A 9 -3.00 11.26 5.02
C ASN A 9 -1.93 10.58 4.14
N PHE A 10 -1.27 11.35 3.27
CA PHE A 10 -0.20 10.82 2.43
C PHE A 10 0.97 10.28 3.26
N SER A 11 1.41 11.05 4.27
CA SER A 11 2.49 10.63 5.17
C SER A 11 2.13 9.37 5.95
N LEU A 12 0.87 9.26 6.40
CA LEU A 12 0.36 8.09 7.09
C LEU A 12 0.34 6.86 6.16
N PHE A 13 -0.05 7.01 4.90
CA PHE A 13 0.04 5.92 3.94
C PHE A 13 1.47 5.47 3.70
N VAL A 14 2.41 6.40 3.50
CA VAL A 14 3.84 6.06 3.36
C VAL A 14 4.33 5.27 4.57
N PHE A 15 3.97 5.70 5.78
CA PHE A 15 4.33 4.99 7.00
C PHE A 15 3.77 3.56 7.02
N ILE A 16 2.47 3.38 6.77
CA ILE A 16 1.84 2.05 6.69
C ILE A 16 2.53 1.18 5.63
N PHE A 17 2.86 1.76 4.48
CA PHE A 17 3.53 1.03 3.41
C PHE A 17 4.93 0.54 3.80
N VAL A 18 5.72 1.33 4.53
CA VAL A 18 7.02 0.86 5.03
C VAL A 18 6.86 -0.37 5.93
N PHE A 19 5.89 -0.36 6.85
CA PHE A 19 5.62 -1.53 7.70
C PHE A 19 5.12 -2.73 6.90
N ALA A 20 4.17 -2.51 5.99
CA ALA A 20 3.65 -3.56 5.11
C ALA A 20 4.78 -4.19 4.27
N PHE A 21 5.68 -3.36 3.77
CA PHE A 21 6.84 -3.80 2.99
C PHE A 21 7.83 -4.61 3.84
N VAL A 22 8.17 -4.13 5.04
CA VAL A 22 9.04 -4.89 5.97
C VAL A 22 8.43 -6.24 6.33
N PHE A 23 7.14 -6.29 6.67
CA PHE A 23 6.45 -7.56 6.92
C PHE A 23 6.41 -8.48 5.70
N SER A 24 6.29 -7.91 4.50
CA SER A 24 6.33 -8.70 3.26
C SER A 24 7.68 -9.37 3.05
N VAL A 25 8.78 -8.66 3.33
CA VAL A 25 10.13 -9.20 3.21
C VAL A 25 10.40 -10.25 4.27
N ASP A 26 9.99 -9.99 5.51
CA ASP A 26 10.17 -10.95 6.62
C ASP A 26 9.38 -12.25 6.39
N ALA A 27 8.13 -12.14 5.93
CA ALA A 27 7.29 -13.28 5.60
C ALA A 27 7.80 -14.12 4.41
N LEU A 28 8.60 -13.51 3.51
CA LEU A 28 9.26 -14.23 2.42
C LEU A 28 10.60 -14.84 2.88
N GLY A 29 11.27 -14.23 3.85
CA GLY A 29 12.54 -14.71 4.40
C GLY A 29 12.40 -15.82 5.43
N GLN A 30 11.28 -15.84 6.16
CA GLN A 30 10.89 -16.89 7.09
C GLN A 30 9.44 -17.27 6.83
N PRO A 31 9.06 -18.56 6.84
CA PRO A 31 7.68 -18.99 6.62
C PRO A 31 6.79 -18.61 7.82
N ASN A 32 6.45 -17.32 7.91
CA ASN A 32 5.62 -16.73 8.94
C ASN A 32 4.33 -16.20 8.31
N THR A 33 3.29 -17.04 8.35
CA THR A 33 1.99 -16.75 7.74
C THR A 33 1.34 -15.48 8.29
N LEU A 34 1.54 -15.19 9.57
CA LEU A 34 0.93 -14.03 10.23
C LEU A 34 1.46 -12.72 9.64
N TYR A 35 2.77 -12.60 9.49
CA TYR A 35 3.38 -11.40 8.91
C TYR A 35 2.99 -11.23 7.46
N GLY A 36 2.86 -12.33 6.73
CA GLY A 36 2.46 -12.23 5.35
C GLY A 36 0.99 -11.80 5.17
N ILE A 37 0.09 -12.17 6.07
CA ILE A 37 -1.29 -11.63 6.12
C ILE A 37 -1.28 -10.15 6.51
N LEU A 38 -0.48 -9.74 7.49
CA LEU A 38 -0.36 -8.33 7.88
C LEU A 38 0.16 -7.46 6.73
N ALA A 39 1.13 -7.96 5.97
CA ALA A 39 1.62 -7.32 4.76
C ALA A 39 0.51 -7.15 3.71
N LEU A 40 -0.28 -8.20 3.43
CA LEU A 40 -1.41 -8.12 2.50
C LEU A 40 -2.44 -7.07 2.92
N LEU A 41 -2.81 -7.05 4.19
CA LEU A 41 -3.74 -6.05 4.72
C LEU A 41 -3.18 -4.63 4.59
N GLY A 42 -1.89 -4.45 4.90
CA GLY A 42 -1.21 -3.17 4.76
C GLY A 42 -1.18 -2.66 3.32
N PHE A 43 -0.85 -3.53 2.36
CA PHE A 43 -0.88 -3.19 0.93
C PHE A 43 -2.30 -2.86 0.45
N PHE A 44 -3.30 -3.62 0.89
CA PHE A 44 -4.70 -3.37 0.55
C PHE A 44 -5.18 -2.02 1.07
N VAL A 45 -4.89 -1.70 2.34
CA VAL A 45 -5.22 -0.40 2.95
C VAL A 45 -4.52 0.75 2.21
N CYS A 46 -3.26 0.58 1.82
CA CYS A 46 -2.53 1.58 1.06
C CYS A 46 -3.15 1.80 -0.34
N LEU A 47 -3.51 0.73 -1.05
CA LEU A 47 -4.14 0.81 -2.37
C LEU A 47 -5.52 1.45 -2.32
N VAL A 48 -6.41 0.89 -1.50
CA VAL A 48 -7.77 1.39 -1.37
C VAL A 48 -7.77 2.82 -0.84
N GLY A 49 -7.03 3.06 0.24
CA GLY A 49 -6.94 4.38 0.87
C GLY A 49 -6.41 5.47 -0.07
N SER A 50 -5.35 5.17 -0.84
CA SER A 50 -4.79 6.12 -1.79
C SER A 50 -5.71 6.35 -2.99
N LEU A 51 -6.36 5.34 -3.54
CA LEU A 51 -7.34 5.52 -4.61
C LEU A 51 -8.53 6.37 -4.16
N PHE A 52 -9.10 6.11 -2.98
CA PHE A 52 -10.19 6.92 -2.44
C PHE A 52 -9.77 8.38 -2.22
N ASN A 53 -8.61 8.62 -1.60
CA ASN A 53 -8.10 9.97 -1.37
C ASN A 53 -7.76 10.68 -2.71
N GLY A 54 -7.22 9.95 -3.68
CA GLY A 54 -6.93 10.47 -5.02
C GLY A 54 -8.19 10.92 -5.76
N VAL A 55 -9.27 10.12 -5.70
CA VAL A 55 -10.56 10.49 -6.30
C VAL A 55 -11.18 11.70 -5.58
N MET A 56 -11.11 11.76 -4.25
CA MET A 56 -11.62 12.91 -3.49
C MET A 56 -10.84 14.19 -3.79
N ALA A 57 -9.51 14.12 -3.82
CA ALA A 57 -8.64 15.26 -4.12
C ALA A 57 -8.82 15.76 -5.57
N ASN A 58 -9.00 14.85 -6.52
CA ASN A 58 -9.25 15.20 -7.93
C ASN A 58 -10.59 15.95 -8.10
N LYS A 59 -11.66 15.50 -7.43
CA LYS A 59 -12.95 16.22 -7.40
C LYS A 59 -12.83 17.62 -6.78
N GLY A 60 -11.89 17.82 -5.85
CA GLY A 60 -11.59 19.12 -5.24
C GLY A 60 -10.66 20.02 -6.06
N GLY A 61 -10.16 19.58 -7.22
CA GLY A 61 -9.17 20.32 -8.01
C GLY A 61 -7.78 20.40 -7.37
N GLU A 62 -7.48 19.53 -6.41
CA GLU A 62 -6.24 19.57 -5.65
C GLU A 62 -5.11 18.82 -6.35
N ALA A 63 -3.92 19.44 -6.40
CA ALA A 63 -2.71 18.83 -6.96
C ALA A 63 -2.31 17.51 -6.26
N MET A 64 -2.75 17.31 -5.01
CA MET A 64 -2.50 16.08 -4.25
C MET A 64 -3.14 14.82 -4.86
N GLY A 65 -4.16 14.97 -5.72
CA GLY A 65 -4.78 13.83 -6.40
C GLY A 65 -3.77 13.02 -7.22
N VAL A 66 -2.90 13.68 -7.97
CA VAL A 66 -1.86 13.03 -8.79
C VAL A 66 -0.89 12.22 -7.94
N TRP A 67 -0.52 12.74 -6.76
CA TRP A 67 0.37 12.05 -5.82
C TRP A 67 -0.25 10.79 -5.25
N PHE A 68 -1.52 10.83 -4.85
CA PHE A 68 -2.23 9.65 -4.38
C PHE A 68 -2.37 8.58 -5.47
N PHE A 69 -2.64 8.96 -6.72
CA PHE A 69 -2.70 7.99 -7.82
C PHE A 69 -1.33 7.40 -8.17
N THR A 70 -0.28 8.23 -8.20
CA THR A 70 1.10 7.77 -8.44
C THR A 70 1.51 6.77 -7.36
N TYR A 71 1.22 7.10 -6.10
CA TYR A 71 1.44 6.21 -4.97
C TYR A 71 0.67 4.89 -5.11
N ALA A 72 -0.61 4.93 -5.50
CA ALA A 72 -1.42 3.73 -5.73
C ALA A 72 -0.79 2.81 -6.79
N VAL A 73 -0.26 3.38 -7.88
CA VAL A 73 0.43 2.61 -8.93
C VAL A 73 1.68 1.92 -8.38
N VAL A 74 2.52 2.65 -7.64
CA VAL A 74 3.74 2.10 -7.03
C VAL A 74 3.41 0.96 -6.07
N VAL A 75 2.46 1.19 -5.15
CA VAL A 75 2.02 0.14 -4.21
C VAL A 75 1.40 -1.04 -4.96
N GLY A 76 0.69 -0.81 -6.05
CA GLY A 76 0.11 -1.86 -6.90
C GLY A 76 1.16 -2.79 -7.50
N ILE A 77 2.23 -2.21 -8.07
CA ILE A 77 3.36 -2.98 -8.60
C ILE A 77 3.97 -3.86 -7.50
N ILE A 78 4.17 -3.30 -6.31
CA ILE A 78 4.78 -4.02 -5.19
C ILE A 78 3.86 -5.11 -4.64
N THR A 79 2.54 -4.85 -4.61
CA THR A 79 1.54 -5.83 -4.21
C THR A 79 1.54 -7.03 -5.17
N VAL A 80 1.60 -6.80 -6.48
CA VAL A 80 1.70 -7.87 -7.48
C VAL A 80 3.02 -8.63 -7.32
N TRP A 81 4.15 -7.93 -7.13
CA TRP A 81 5.45 -8.54 -6.85
C TRP A 81 5.41 -9.44 -5.60
N TYR A 82 4.71 -9.01 -4.56
CA TYR A 82 4.55 -9.77 -3.33
C TYR A 82 3.65 -11.00 -3.54
N LEU A 83 2.48 -10.83 -4.15
CA LEU A 83 1.54 -11.93 -4.45
C LEU A 83 2.17 -13.03 -5.32
N THR A 84 3.01 -12.65 -6.30
CA THR A 84 3.77 -13.57 -7.15
C THR A 84 4.89 -14.31 -6.42
N ARG A 85 5.17 -14.00 -5.15
CA ARG A 85 6.11 -14.72 -4.27
C ARG A 85 5.39 -15.37 -3.09
N CYS A 86 4.22 -14.87 -2.72
CA CYS A 86 3.37 -15.48 -1.71
C CYS A 86 3.04 -16.93 -2.07
N GLY A 87 2.59 -17.25 -3.28
CA GLY A 87 2.23 -18.64 -3.54
C GLY A 87 3.42 -19.62 -3.46
N THR A 88 4.66 -19.14 -3.63
CA THR A 88 5.89 -19.92 -3.36
C THR A 88 6.18 -20.02 -1.87
N ALA A 89 6.02 -18.92 -1.13
CA ALA A 89 6.33 -18.84 0.30
C ALA A 89 5.27 -19.47 1.22
N PHE A 90 3.99 -19.49 0.79
CA PHE A 90 2.86 -20.07 1.51
C PHE A 90 2.51 -21.50 1.04
N GLY A 91 3.21 -22.04 0.04
CA GLY A 91 2.93 -23.37 -0.52
C GLY A 91 1.55 -23.48 -1.16
N TRP A 92 1.04 -22.39 -1.74
CA TRP A 92 -0.28 -22.34 -2.40
C TRP A 92 -0.21 -22.69 -3.90
N TRP A 93 0.98 -23.07 -4.39
CA TRP A 93 1.17 -23.83 -5.62
C TRP A 93 2.21 -24.93 -5.42
#